data_AF-A0A662ME76-F1
#
_entry.id   AF-A0A662ME76-F1
#
_cell.length_a   1.000
_cell.length_b   1.000
_cell.length_c   1.000
_cell.angle_alpha   90.00
_cell.angle_beta   90.00
_cell.angle_gamma   90.00
#
_symmetry.space_group_name_H-M   'P 1'
#
loop_
_entity.id
_entity.type
_entity.pdbx_description
1 polymer ?
#
loop_
_entity_poly.entity_id
_entity_poly.type
_entity_poly.pdbx_seq_one_letter_code
_entity_poly.pdbx_strand_id
1 'polypeptide(L)' 'MVIATPYIDSVNEKEKRFLEDNGFDVLAIKRLGIVQNTEIGKQTPEVAYRLALEVHSPEADGLSSAVQTLEQLKS' A
#
# COMPACT_ATOMS: atom_id res chain seq x y z
N MET A 1 -10.87 2.78 5.45
CA MET A 1 -9.70 1.91 5.12
C MET A 1 -8.46 2.74 4.81
N VAL A 2 -7.27 2.13 4.89
CA VAL A 2 -5.98 2.79 4.59
C VAL A 2 -5.17 1.99 3.56
N ILE A 3 -4.35 2.66 2.75
CA ILE A 3 -3.61 2.03 1.63
C ILE A 3 -2.10 2.25 1.76
N ALA A 4 -1.34 1.15 1.78
CA ALA A 4 0.13 1.15 1.74
C ALA A 4 0.61 0.63 0.38
N THR A 5 1.25 1.49 -0.42
CA THR A 5 1.56 1.19 -1.82
C THR A 5 2.98 1.62 -2.18
N PRO A 6 3.76 0.81 -2.93
CA PRO A 6 5.08 1.25 -3.37
C PRO A 6 5.01 2.27 -4.52
N TYR A 7 3.84 2.41 -5.17
CA TYR A 7 3.68 3.10 -6.44
C TYR A 7 3.64 4.63 -6.33
N ILE A 8 3.82 5.26 -7.50
CA ILE A 8 3.67 6.70 -7.70
C ILE A 8 2.21 7.17 -7.61
N ASP A 9 2.03 8.47 -7.36
CA ASP A 9 0.76 9.15 -7.10
C ASP A 9 -0.31 8.85 -8.14
N SER A 10 0.06 8.83 -9.41
CA SER A 10 -0.89 8.62 -10.51
C SER A 10 -1.51 7.22 -10.54
N VAL A 11 -0.85 6.22 -9.94
CA VAL A 11 -1.42 4.88 -9.73
C VAL A 11 -2.34 4.89 -8.51
N ASN A 12 -1.89 5.53 -7.43
CA ASN A 12 -2.63 5.61 -6.17
C ASN A 12 -3.95 6.38 -6.31
N GLU A 13 -3.98 7.44 -7.12
CA GLU A 13 -5.22 8.19 -7.40
C GLU A 13 -6.26 7.33 -8.11
N LYS A 14 -5.84 6.47 -9.04
CA LYS A 14 -6.73 5.55 -9.73
C LYS A 14 -7.26 4.47 -8.79
N GLU A 15 -6.39 3.95 -7.92
CA GLU A 15 -6.75 2.93 -6.93
C GLU A 15 -7.70 3.51 -5.86
N LYS A 16 -7.40 4.71 -5.35
CA LYS A 16 -8.27 5.46 -4.45
C LYS A 16 -9.65 5.64 -5.06
N ARG A 17 -9.70 6.17 -6.29
CA ARG A 17 -10.95 6.44 -6.98
C ARG A 17 -11.73 5.17 -7.24
N PHE A 18 -11.07 4.09 -7.67
CA PHE A 18 -11.72 2.79 -7.83
C PHE A 18 -12.35 2.30 -6.53
N LEU A 19 -11.65 2.41 -5.40
CA LEU A 19 -12.19 2.00 -4.09
C LEU A 19 -13.36 2.89 -3.65
N GLU A 20 -13.24 4.20 -3.79
CA GLU A 20 -14.31 5.16 -3.46
C GLU A 20 -15.55 4.97 -4.34
N ASP A 21 -15.37 4.74 -5.65
CA ASP A 21 -16.45 4.44 -6.59
C ASP A 21 -17.18 3.11 -6.24
N ASN A 22 -16.51 2.21 -5.52
CA ASN A 22 -17.08 0.96 -5.01
C ASN A 22 -17.63 1.07 -3.57
N GLY A 23 -17.70 2.29 -3.02
CA GLY A 23 -18.30 2.55 -1.71
C GLY A 23 -17.38 2.38 -0.51
N PHE A 24 -16.07 2.28 -0.73
CA PHE A 24 -15.09 2.26 0.35
C PHE A 24 -14.62 3.68 0.70
N ASP A 25 -14.53 3.97 2.00
CA ASP A 25 -13.95 5.23 2.47
C ASP A 25 -12.43 5.11 2.65
N VAL A 26 -11.65 5.84 1.86
CA VAL A 26 -10.17 5.79 1.88
C VAL A 26 -9.63 6.92 2.75
N LEU A 27 -9.32 6.58 4.00
CA LEU A 27 -8.90 7.52 5.05
C LEU A 27 -7.48 8.04 4.86
N ALA A 28 -6.55 7.18 4.40
CA ALA A 28 -5.16 7.57 4.18
C ALA A 28 -4.47 6.66 3.15
N ILE A 29 -3.52 7.24 2.43
CA ILE A 29 -2.63 6.53 1.50
C ILE A 29 -1.18 6.91 1.82
N LYS A 30 -0.34 5.90 2.05
CA LYS A 30 1.10 6.09 2.22
C LYS A 30 1.84 5.34 1.12
N ARG A 31 2.87 6.00 0.58
CA ARG A 31 3.63 5.50 -0.55
C ARG A 31 5.13 5.56 -0.36
N LEU A 32 5.84 4.64 -1.04
CA LEU A 32 7.30 4.69 -1.17
C LEU A 32 7.77 5.55 -2.35
N GLY A 33 6.87 5.88 -3.30
CA GLY A 33 7.19 6.73 -4.46
C GLY A 33 8.15 6.08 -5.46
N ILE A 34 8.16 4.74 -5.51
CA ILE A 34 9.09 3.99 -6.36
C ILE A 34 8.49 3.86 -7.76
N VAL A 35 9.23 4.37 -8.76
CA VAL A 35 8.82 4.33 -10.17
C VAL A 35 9.21 3.00 -10.83
N GLN A 36 10.40 2.50 -10.52
CA GLN A 36 10.95 1.30 -11.16
C GLN A 36 10.46 0.03 -10.45
N ASN A 37 9.77 -0.85 -11.18
CA ASN A 37 9.30 -2.13 -10.64
C ASN A 37 10.41 -3.01 -10.06
N THR A 38 11.63 -2.94 -10.60
CA THR A 38 12.80 -3.63 -10.06
C THR A 38 13.17 -3.16 -8.66
N GLU A 39 12.97 -1.87 -8.36
CA GLU A 39 13.21 -1.31 -7.04
C GLU A 39 12.08 -1.66 -6.06
N ILE A 40 10.84 -1.86 -6.56
CA ILE A 40 9.73 -2.39 -5.76
C ILE A 40 10.02 -3.82 -5.31
N GLY A 41 10.51 -4.67 -6.21
CA GLY A 41 10.88 -6.05 -5.90
C GLY A 41 12.07 -6.21 -4.95
N LYS A 42 12.87 -5.15 -4.77
CA LYS A 42 14.00 -5.12 -3.82
C LYS A 42 13.61 -4.69 -2.41
N GLN A 43 12.36 -4.25 -2.21
CA GLN A 43 11.92 -3.82 -0.89
C GLN A 43 11.88 -4.99 0.09
N THR A 44 12.36 -4.75 1.30
CA THR A 44 12.39 -5.78 2.33
C THR A 44 11.04 -5.86 3.06
N PRO A 45 10.71 -6.99 3.71
CA PRO A 45 9.51 -7.10 4.54
C PRO A 45 9.40 -6.00 5.60
N GLU A 46 10.52 -5.56 6.17
CA GLU A 46 10.57 -4.50 7.18
C GLU A 46 10.17 -3.13 6.61
N VAL A 47 10.43 -2.88 5.31
CA VAL A 47 9.96 -1.66 4.64
C VAL A 47 8.45 -1.71 4.50
N ALA A 48 7.89 -2.83 4.03
CA ALA A 48 6.44 -3.01 3.92
C ALA A 48 5.75 -2.90 5.28
N TYR A 49 6.33 -3.51 6.32
CA TYR A 49 5.81 -3.45 7.69
C TYR A 49 5.81 -2.03 8.24
N ARG A 50 6.91 -1.27 8.08
CA ARG A 50 6.95 0.13 8.51
C ARG A 50 5.93 1.00 7.75
N LEU A 51 5.78 0.78 6.44
CA LEU A 51 4.80 1.50 5.65
C LEU A 51 3.37 1.23 6.12
N ALA A 52 3.06 -0.01 6.49
CA ALA A 52 1.78 -0.40 7.07
C ALA A 52 1.54 0.28 8.43
N LEU A 53 2.55 0.34 9.30
CA LEU A 53 2.45 1.04 10.59
C LEU A 53 2.26 2.55 10.41
N GLU A 54 2.96 3.17 9.45
CA GLU A 54 2.86 4.60 9.20
C GLU A 54 1.51 5.03 8.65
N VAL A 55 0.84 4.16 7.89
CA VAL A 55 -0.50 4.44 7.35
C VAL A 55 -1.62 3.97 8.28
N HIS A 56 -1.29 3.20 9.31
CA HIS A 56 -2.28 2.68 10.24
C HIS A 56 -3.05 3.82 10.90
N SER A 57 -4.38 3.74 10.84
CA SER A 57 -5.29 4.60 11.58
C SER A 57 -6.19 3.71 12.44
N PRO A 58 -6.38 4.02 13.74
CA PRO A 58 -7.32 3.30 14.59
C PRO A 58 -8.79 3.44 14.14
N GLU A 59 -9.08 4.42 13.27
CA GLU A 59 -10.40 4.64 12.67
C GLU A 59 -10.60 3.82 11.38
N ALA A 60 -9.55 3.15 10.89
CA ALA A 60 -9.64 2.37 9.66
C ALA A 60 -10.19 0.97 9.93
N ASP A 61 -11.26 0.61 9.23
CA ASP A 61 -11.84 -0.74 9.28
C ASP A 61 -10.96 -1.83 8.63
N GLY A 62 -9.86 -1.45 7.96
CA GLY A 62 -8.95 -2.37 7.27
C GLY A 62 -7.78 -1.68 6.56
N LEU A 63 -6.74 -2.46 6.25
CA LEU A 63 -5.52 -2.06 5.55
C LEU A 63 -5.41 -2.82 4.20
N SER A 64 -5.25 -2.08 3.11
CA SER A 64 -4.87 -2.61 1.80
C SER A 64 -3.37 -2.36 1.57
N SER A 65 -2.61 -3.41 1.25
CA SER A 65 -1.19 -3.29 0.91
C SER A 65 -0.91 -3.90 -0.46
N ALA A 66 -0.35 -3.12 -1.39
CA ALA A 66 -0.06 -3.57 -2.76
C ALA A 66 1.37 -4.10 -2.95
N VAL A 67 2.13 -4.29 -1.86
CA VAL A 67 3.47 -4.91 -1.94
C VAL A 67 3.30 -6.42 -2.08
N GLN A 68 3.56 -6.98 -3.26
CA GLN A 68 3.71 -8.42 -3.46
C GLN A 68 5.00 -8.92 -2.78
N THR A 69 5.01 -9.02 -1.45
CA THR A 69 6.04 -9.79 -0.71
C THR A 69 5.52 -11.21 -0.44
N LEU A 70 5.04 -11.91 -1.49
CA LEU A 70 4.47 -13.26 -1.37
C LEU A 70 5.45 -14.38 -1.78
N GLU A 71 6.76 -14.22 -1.56
CA GLU A 71 7.75 -15.28 -1.84
C GLU A 71 8.66 -15.66 -0.66
N GLN A 72 8.51 -15.11 0.56
CA GLN A 72 9.43 -15.42 1.69
C GLN A 72 8.76 -15.90 2.99
N LEU A 73 7.44 -16.18 2.98
CA LEU A 73 6.76 -16.91 4.06
C LEU A 73 6.39 -18.34 3.64
N LYS A 74 7.27 -18.99 2.87
CA LYS A 74 7.26 -20.44 2.73
C LYS A 74 8.40 -21.00 3.58
N SER A 75 8.08 -21.22 4.86
CA SER A 75 8.74 -22.22 5.70
C SER A 75 8.60 -23.60 5.07
#